data_AF-A0A2E1BYK5-F1
#
_entry.id   AF-A0A2E1BYK5-F1
#
_cell.length_a   1.000
_cell.length_b   1.000
_cell.length_c   1.000
_cell.angle_alpha   90.00
_cell.angle_beta   90.00
_cell.angle_gamma   90.00
#
_symmetry.space_group_name_H-M   'P 1'
#
loop_
_entity.id
_entity.type
_entity.pdbx_description
1 polymer ?
#
loop_
_entity_poly.entity_id
_entity_poly.type
_entity_poly.pdbx_seq_one_letter_code
_entity_poly.pdbx_strand_id
1 'polypeptide(L)'
;MGHDDDWDDDSDIGKDIGELKTMMFMFGSMFAFTNIPRNLMILSILVSVIGVSTMTGAHYGSDNSDWNPIDATVIQTGVHDDHCNDLGSLLGDRCRYNGNFPAAYFSWEIEEVTYYSSDFMTYPPNLSTYGQAERWMEDRGMIPGENMTAFVNPDDPSEAVLVRQSWTDLLVDTGDGLFALCCSFCNIIPILILISSRRFEWAIPKERRKRYKLEYKGKTPDGGYTWDTPLEAKELQTEARNIMLKKMSSNLSDEQFEELTSISEFMDAESRELDPARDTYVVLLENGQETQIKGRTEGELLQSIGNIEDDSFKVLLTDEGENGKMLGVRHTPHENGGEWVELRLLNGEETLKEETLDVDGDMSRIFGFIKQAIRASDEEEGEWWS
;
A
#
# COMPACT_ATOMS: atom_id res chain seq x y z
N MET A 1 26.20 9.92 -34.62
CA MET A 1 27.04 9.29 -33.58
C MET A 1 27.05 10.26 -32.42
N GLY A 2 26.51 9.84 -31.28
CA GLY A 2 26.21 10.68 -30.12
C GLY A 2 24.78 10.43 -29.66
N HIS A 3 24.53 9.23 -29.14
CA HIS A 3 23.38 8.92 -28.30
C HIS A 3 24.02 8.39 -27.02
N ASP A 4 24.26 9.32 -26.10
CA ASP A 4 24.68 8.99 -24.74
C ASP A 4 23.38 8.93 -23.95
N ASP A 5 22.84 7.72 -23.88
CA ASP A 5 21.75 7.34 -22.99
C ASP A 5 22.38 7.13 -21.60
N ASP A 6 22.27 8.14 -20.73
CA ASP A 6 22.53 8.03 -19.29
C ASP A 6 21.45 7.13 -18.67
N TRP A 7 21.75 5.84 -18.56
CA TRP A 7 21.00 4.87 -17.73
C TRP A 7 21.98 4.14 -16.82
N ASP A 8 22.65 4.87 -15.94
CA ASP A 8 23.33 4.34 -14.77
C ASP A 8 22.65 4.94 -13.51
N ASP A 9 21.39 4.57 -13.28
CA ASP A 9 20.78 4.68 -11.95
C ASP A 9 21.19 3.42 -11.17
N ASP A 10 22.46 3.37 -10.79
CA ASP A 10 22.95 2.38 -9.83
C ASP A 10 22.19 2.61 -8.52
N SER A 11 21.17 1.79 -8.27
CA SER A 11 20.39 1.80 -7.03
C SER A 11 21.35 1.68 -5.84
N ASP A 12 21.64 2.81 -5.19
CA ASP A 12 22.47 2.82 -4.00
C ASP A 12 21.69 2.16 -2.86
N ILE A 13 22.01 0.89 -2.61
CA ILE A 13 21.43 0.09 -1.53
C ILE A 13 21.49 0.83 -0.18
N GLY A 14 22.49 1.69 0.03
CA GLY A 14 22.59 2.53 1.21
C GLY A 14 21.46 3.56 1.32
N LYS A 15 21.09 4.20 0.20
CA LYS A 15 19.97 5.15 0.10
C LYS A 15 18.63 4.46 0.34
N ASP A 16 18.40 3.32 -0.31
CA ASP A 16 17.17 2.53 -0.14
C ASP A 16 16.96 2.07 1.31
N ILE A 17 18.04 1.69 2.01
CA ILE A 17 17.99 1.34 3.43
C ILE A 17 17.68 2.58 4.29
N GLY A 18 18.18 3.75 3.92
CA GLY A 18 17.87 5.03 4.56
C GLY A 18 16.39 5.36 4.46
N GLU A 19 15.85 5.36 3.24
CA GLU A 19 14.44 5.62 2.96
C GLU A 19 13.52 4.63 3.68
N LEU A 20 13.88 3.34 3.69
CA LEU A 20 13.13 2.33 4.41
C LEU A 20 13.08 2.61 5.93
N LYS A 21 14.19 3.07 6.52
CA LYS A 21 14.21 3.47 7.95
C LYS A 21 13.29 4.65 8.20
N THR A 22 13.31 5.66 7.32
CA THR A 22 12.43 6.83 7.40
C THR A 22 10.96 6.43 7.30
N MET A 23 10.60 5.60 6.33
CA MET A 23 9.24 5.06 6.20
C MET A 23 8.83 4.25 7.44
N MET A 24 9.70 3.39 7.96
CA MET A 24 9.42 2.62 9.17
C MET A 24 9.25 3.50 10.40
N PHE A 25 10.00 4.60 10.51
CA PHE A 25 9.83 5.60 11.57
C PHE A 25 8.48 6.32 11.45
N MET A 26 8.15 6.80 10.26
CA MET A 26 6.90 7.51 9.98
C MET A 26 5.68 6.61 10.23
N PHE A 27 5.55 5.50 9.50
CA PHE A 27 4.40 4.60 9.64
C PHE A 27 4.34 3.93 11.02
N GLY A 28 5.50 3.58 11.58
CA GLY A 28 5.57 2.99 12.91
C GLY A 28 5.06 3.95 13.99
N SER A 29 5.47 5.21 13.94
CA SER A 29 4.99 6.20 14.91
C SER A 29 3.54 6.61 14.67
N MET A 30 3.13 6.82 13.42
CA MET A 30 1.77 7.23 13.02
C MET A 30 0.71 6.22 13.46
N PHE A 31 1.03 4.92 13.36
CA PHE A 31 0.07 3.87 13.67
C PHE A 31 0.22 3.27 15.06
N ALA A 32 1.25 3.67 15.83
CA ALA A 32 1.40 3.27 17.22
C ALA A 32 0.15 3.64 18.04
N PHE A 33 -0.19 2.79 19.00
CA PHE A 33 -1.39 2.95 19.85
C PHE A 33 -2.72 2.94 19.10
N THR A 34 -2.76 2.64 17.80
CA THR A 34 -4.00 2.43 17.05
C THR A 34 -4.29 0.94 16.82
N ASN A 35 -5.50 0.63 16.36
CA ASN A 35 -5.85 -0.71 15.89
C ASN A 35 -5.47 -0.96 14.42
N ILE A 36 -4.95 0.04 13.69
CA ILE A 36 -4.62 -0.08 12.26
C ILE A 36 -3.65 -1.23 11.99
N PRO A 37 -2.48 -1.34 12.66
CA PRO A 37 -1.50 -2.37 12.30
C PRO A 37 -2.04 -3.78 12.51
N ARG A 38 -2.86 -3.98 13.55
CA ARG A 38 -3.50 -5.27 13.82
C ARG A 38 -4.55 -5.60 12.76
N ASN A 39 -5.42 -4.65 12.43
CA ASN A 39 -6.48 -4.88 11.46
C ASN A 39 -5.91 -5.09 10.05
N LEU A 40 -4.90 -4.31 9.67
CA LEU A 40 -4.18 -4.47 8.41
C LEU A 40 -3.54 -5.85 8.29
N MET A 41 -2.90 -6.33 9.38
CA MET A 41 -2.36 -7.70 9.43
C MET A 41 -3.43 -8.77 9.28
N ILE A 42 -4.58 -8.63 9.96
CA ILE A 42 -5.68 -9.59 9.84
C ILE A 42 -6.21 -9.61 8.41
N LEU A 43 -6.47 -8.44 7.83
CA LEU A 43 -6.95 -8.32 6.46
C LEU A 43 -5.96 -8.90 5.45
N SER A 44 -4.67 -8.58 5.60
CA SER A 44 -3.61 -9.12 4.75
C SER A 44 -3.55 -10.64 4.82
N ILE A 45 -3.57 -11.22 6.02
CA ILE A 45 -3.56 -12.67 6.20
C ILE A 45 -4.81 -13.30 5.57
N LEU A 46 -5.99 -12.69 5.75
CA LEU A 46 -7.22 -13.20 5.13
C LEU A 46 -7.12 -13.20 3.61
N VAL A 47 -6.64 -12.12 3.01
CA VAL A 47 -6.44 -12.03 1.55
C VAL A 47 -5.43 -13.08 1.08
N SER A 48 -4.31 -13.25 1.78
CA SER A 48 -3.32 -14.27 1.44
C SER A 48 -3.88 -15.68 1.57
N VAL A 49 -4.60 -15.99 2.65
CA VAL A 49 -5.21 -17.31 2.85
C VAL A 49 -6.24 -17.59 1.78
N ILE A 50 -7.12 -16.63 1.46
CA ILE A 50 -8.11 -16.79 0.39
C ILE A 50 -7.39 -16.99 -0.94
N GLY A 51 -6.43 -16.15 -1.30
CA GLY A 51 -5.69 -16.23 -2.57
C GLY A 51 -4.90 -17.53 -2.72
N VAL A 52 -4.21 -17.98 -1.66
CA VAL A 52 -3.50 -19.26 -1.69
C VAL A 52 -4.50 -20.41 -1.77
N SER A 53 -5.57 -20.40 -0.97
CA SER A 53 -6.54 -21.50 -0.93
C SER A 53 -7.33 -21.64 -2.23
N THR A 54 -7.66 -20.54 -2.92
CA THR A 54 -8.35 -20.62 -4.22
C THR A 54 -7.46 -21.23 -5.29
N MET A 55 -6.15 -20.92 -5.28
CA MET A 55 -5.20 -21.52 -6.21
C MET A 55 -4.94 -22.99 -5.87
N THR A 56 -4.64 -23.31 -4.61
CA THR A 56 -4.29 -24.69 -4.21
C THR A 56 -5.50 -25.62 -4.20
N GLY A 57 -6.67 -25.12 -3.81
CA GLY A 57 -7.90 -25.93 -3.68
C GLY A 57 -8.38 -26.50 -5.01
N ALA A 58 -8.26 -25.74 -6.10
CA ALA A 58 -8.58 -26.24 -7.43
C ALA A 58 -7.68 -27.42 -7.83
N HIS A 59 -6.37 -27.31 -7.55
CA HIS A 59 -5.40 -28.36 -7.88
C HIS A 59 -5.52 -29.58 -6.98
N TYR A 60 -5.90 -29.40 -5.71
CA TYR A 60 -6.10 -30.50 -4.76
C TYR A 60 -7.25 -31.41 -5.18
N GLY A 61 -8.32 -30.87 -5.79
CA GLY A 61 -9.41 -31.67 -6.33
C GLY A 61 -9.04 -32.51 -7.56
N SER A 62 -7.91 -32.19 -8.20
CA SER A 62 -7.39 -32.90 -9.38
C SER A 62 -6.21 -33.82 -9.04
N ASP A 63 -5.81 -33.89 -7.76
CA ASP A 63 -4.73 -34.76 -7.30
C ASP A 63 -5.14 -36.22 -7.38
N ASN A 64 -4.37 -37.00 -8.13
CA ASN A 64 -4.54 -38.45 -8.24
C ASN A 64 -3.20 -39.17 -7.96
N SER A 65 -2.31 -38.47 -7.24
CA SER A 65 -0.97 -38.95 -6.95
C SER A 65 -0.93 -40.17 -6.04
N ASP A 66 -2.03 -40.63 -5.45
CA ASP A 66 -2.14 -41.84 -4.63
C ASP A 66 -2.98 -42.96 -5.28
N TRP A 67 -3.47 -42.75 -6.50
CA TRP A 67 -4.33 -43.72 -7.20
C TRP A 67 -3.58 -45.00 -7.58
N ASN A 68 -4.31 -46.13 -7.58
CA ASN A 68 -3.74 -47.46 -7.77
C ASN A 68 -3.55 -47.78 -9.26
N PRO A 69 -2.37 -48.30 -9.66
CA PRO A 69 -2.12 -48.65 -11.06
C PRO A 69 -2.92 -49.87 -11.52
N ILE A 70 -3.42 -49.85 -12.74
CA ILE A 70 -4.11 -50.96 -13.41
C ILE A 70 -3.79 -50.98 -14.91
N ASP A 71 -3.89 -52.14 -15.56
CA ASP A 71 -3.72 -52.24 -17.01
C ASP A 71 -4.97 -51.69 -17.73
N ALA A 72 -4.74 -50.88 -18.75
CA ALA A 72 -5.78 -50.32 -19.61
C ALA A 72 -5.37 -50.41 -21.08
N THR A 73 -6.35 -50.48 -21.97
CA THR A 73 -6.13 -50.41 -23.43
C THR A 73 -6.60 -49.07 -23.95
N VAL A 74 -5.75 -48.36 -24.68
CA VAL A 74 -6.12 -47.08 -25.30
C VAL A 74 -7.03 -47.35 -26.49
N ILE A 75 -8.19 -46.70 -26.55
CA ILE A 75 -9.19 -46.91 -27.61
C ILE A 75 -9.05 -45.85 -28.70
N GLN A 76 -8.92 -44.59 -28.30
CA GLN A 76 -8.85 -43.46 -29.23
C GLN A 76 -8.04 -42.33 -28.61
N THR A 77 -7.33 -41.60 -29.46
CA THR A 77 -6.66 -40.33 -29.14
C THR A 77 -6.94 -39.29 -30.22
N GLY A 78 -6.79 -38.01 -29.88
CA GLY A 78 -6.86 -36.91 -30.82
C GLY A 78 -6.67 -35.56 -30.16
N VAL A 79 -6.79 -34.49 -30.95
CA VAL A 79 -6.64 -33.11 -30.49
C VAL A 79 -7.83 -32.28 -30.98
N HIS A 80 -8.38 -31.42 -30.13
CA HIS A 80 -9.37 -30.41 -30.53
C HIS A 80 -8.84 -28.99 -30.32
N ASP A 81 -9.37 -28.04 -31.11
CA ASP A 81 -9.12 -26.61 -30.90
C ASP A 81 -10.02 -26.09 -29.77
N ASP A 82 -9.41 -25.59 -28.71
CA ASP A 82 -10.08 -24.67 -27.79
C ASP A 82 -9.59 -23.25 -28.04
N HIS A 83 -10.54 -22.37 -28.35
CA HIS A 83 -10.28 -20.94 -28.48
C HIS A 83 -10.80 -20.22 -27.26
N CYS A 84 -9.88 -19.60 -26.54
CA CYS A 84 -10.18 -18.80 -25.36
C CYS A 84 -10.28 -17.33 -25.76
N ASN A 85 -11.34 -16.63 -25.32
CA ASN A 85 -11.48 -15.19 -25.51
C ASN A 85 -11.41 -14.44 -24.16
N ASP A 86 -10.99 -13.18 -24.19
CA ASP A 86 -10.77 -12.36 -22.97
C ASP A 86 -12.05 -12.14 -22.14
N LEU A 87 -13.24 -12.24 -22.75
CA LEU A 87 -14.50 -12.03 -22.05
C LEU A 87 -14.86 -13.21 -21.13
N GLY A 88 -14.40 -14.41 -21.49
CA GLY A 88 -14.60 -15.64 -20.73
C GLY A 88 -13.75 -15.72 -19.46
N SER A 89 -12.51 -15.22 -19.51
CA SER A 89 -11.57 -15.21 -18.37
C SER A 89 -12.13 -14.49 -17.13
N LEU A 90 -12.97 -13.46 -17.34
CA LEU A 90 -13.60 -12.69 -16.27
C LEU A 90 -14.90 -13.35 -15.72
N LEU A 91 -15.47 -14.32 -16.45
CA LEU A 91 -16.74 -14.99 -16.14
C LEU A 91 -16.60 -16.50 -15.86
N GLY A 92 -15.37 -17.03 -15.80
CA GLY A 92 -15.09 -18.42 -15.38
C GLY A 92 -14.70 -19.39 -16.49
N ASP A 93 -14.30 -18.93 -17.67
CA ASP A 93 -13.60 -19.82 -18.61
C ASP A 93 -12.24 -20.21 -18.02
N ARG A 94 -11.87 -21.49 -18.18
CA ARG A 94 -10.64 -22.08 -17.63
C ARG A 94 -9.34 -21.56 -18.27
N CYS A 95 -9.41 -20.47 -19.04
CA CYS A 95 -8.31 -19.95 -19.81
C CYS A 95 -7.76 -18.66 -19.21
N ARG A 96 -6.46 -18.67 -18.91
CA ARG A 96 -5.73 -17.51 -18.36
C ARG A 96 -5.39 -16.44 -19.40
N TYR A 97 -5.39 -16.78 -20.69
CA TYR A 97 -5.01 -15.88 -21.79
C TYR A 97 -5.90 -16.11 -23.03
N ASN A 98 -6.05 -15.07 -23.84
CA ASN A 98 -6.66 -15.16 -25.18
C ASN A 98 -5.72 -15.88 -26.15
N GLY A 99 -6.23 -16.85 -26.89
CA GLY A 99 -5.43 -17.63 -27.83
C GLY A 99 -6.02 -18.97 -28.21
N ASN A 100 -5.29 -19.67 -29.10
CA ASN A 100 -5.58 -21.06 -29.43
C ASN A 100 -4.82 -22.00 -28.50
N PHE A 101 -5.55 -22.92 -27.86
CA PHE A 101 -5.03 -23.93 -26.96
C PHE A 101 -5.49 -25.31 -27.45
N PRO A 102 -4.71 -26.00 -28.30
CA PRO A 102 -4.99 -27.36 -28.68
C PRO A 102 -5.04 -28.26 -27.44
N ALA A 103 -6.17 -28.93 -27.20
CA ALA A 103 -6.36 -29.84 -26.09
C ALA A 103 -6.39 -31.29 -26.60
N ALA A 104 -5.70 -32.19 -25.90
CA ALA A 104 -5.67 -33.59 -26.26
C ALA A 104 -6.87 -34.30 -25.60
N TYR A 105 -7.53 -35.17 -26.37
CA TYR A 105 -8.58 -36.04 -25.86
C TYR A 105 -8.20 -37.49 -26.11
N PHE A 106 -8.58 -38.34 -25.17
CA PHE A 106 -8.34 -39.77 -25.29
C PHE A 106 -9.39 -40.58 -24.53
N SER A 107 -9.53 -41.83 -24.93
CA SER A 107 -10.38 -42.81 -24.26
C SER A 107 -9.64 -44.12 -24.08
N TRP A 108 -9.97 -44.82 -23.01
CA TRP A 108 -9.34 -46.09 -22.65
C TRP A 108 -10.36 -47.03 -22.04
N GLU A 109 -10.02 -48.31 -22.04
CA GLU A 109 -10.86 -49.38 -21.51
C GLU A 109 -10.13 -50.11 -20.39
N ILE A 110 -10.85 -50.33 -19.29
CA ILE A 110 -10.44 -51.18 -18.16
C ILE A 110 -11.58 -52.17 -17.95
N GLU A 111 -11.29 -53.47 -18.06
CA GLU A 111 -12.29 -54.53 -17.83
C GLU A 111 -13.63 -54.31 -18.58
N GLU A 112 -13.57 -54.00 -19.88
CA GLU A 112 -14.75 -53.72 -20.74
C GLU A 112 -15.53 -52.44 -20.38
N VAL A 113 -15.02 -51.60 -19.46
CA VAL A 113 -15.57 -50.28 -19.15
C VAL A 113 -14.75 -49.19 -19.84
N THR A 114 -15.40 -48.39 -20.67
CA THR A 114 -14.75 -47.28 -21.39
C THR A 114 -14.81 -45.98 -20.59
N TYR A 115 -13.66 -45.34 -20.47
CA TYR A 115 -13.47 -44.04 -19.84
C TYR A 115 -12.98 -43.02 -20.87
N TYR A 116 -13.21 -41.74 -20.60
CA TYR A 116 -12.91 -40.66 -21.51
C TYR A 116 -12.32 -39.49 -20.73
N SER A 117 -11.34 -38.81 -21.32
CA SER A 117 -10.82 -37.55 -20.80
C SER A 117 -10.46 -36.61 -21.94
N SER A 118 -11.05 -35.42 -21.89
CA SER A 118 -10.55 -34.19 -22.52
C SER A 118 -9.90 -33.25 -21.49
N ASP A 119 -10.27 -33.41 -20.21
CA ASP A 119 -10.14 -32.36 -19.18
C ASP A 119 -9.08 -32.66 -18.10
N PHE A 120 -8.68 -33.92 -17.87
CA PHE A 120 -7.69 -34.26 -16.84
C PHE A 120 -6.25 -33.85 -17.20
N MET A 121 -6.07 -33.20 -18.35
CA MET A 121 -4.92 -32.37 -18.63
C MET A 121 -5.21 -31.01 -17.99
N THR A 122 -4.86 -30.85 -16.70
CA THR A 122 -5.03 -29.59 -15.96
C THR A 122 -4.07 -28.50 -16.45
N TYR A 123 -4.09 -28.22 -17.76
CA TYR A 123 -3.05 -27.65 -18.63
C TYR A 123 -1.96 -28.64 -19.04
N PRO A 124 -1.85 -29.02 -20.33
CA PRO A 124 -0.53 -29.38 -20.80
C PRO A 124 0.35 -28.12 -20.85
N PRO A 125 1.68 -28.27 -20.77
CA PRO A 125 2.61 -27.15 -20.82
C PRO A 125 2.42 -26.41 -22.15
N ASN A 126 1.64 -25.31 -22.14
CA ASN A 126 1.36 -24.42 -23.27
C ASN A 126 1.66 -25.07 -24.63
N LEU A 127 0.86 -26.09 -25.01
CA LEU A 127 1.10 -26.81 -26.26
C LEU A 127 0.65 -25.91 -27.40
N SER A 128 1.52 -24.97 -27.73
CA SER A 128 1.32 -23.88 -28.68
C SER A 128 0.87 -24.34 -30.08
N THR A 129 0.91 -25.64 -30.36
CA THR A 129 0.54 -26.23 -31.66
C THR A 129 -0.04 -27.64 -31.51
N TYR A 130 -0.91 -28.05 -32.43
CA TYR A 130 -1.44 -29.40 -32.56
C TYR A 130 -0.36 -30.50 -32.51
N GLY A 131 0.72 -30.32 -33.27
CA GLY A 131 1.81 -31.31 -33.29
C GLY A 131 2.60 -31.41 -31.99
N GLN A 132 2.46 -30.46 -31.06
CA GLN A 132 2.98 -30.64 -29.68
C GLN A 132 2.02 -31.48 -28.83
N ALA A 133 0.70 -31.36 -29.03
CA ALA A 133 -0.30 -32.19 -28.36
C ALA A 133 -0.29 -33.65 -28.82
N GLU A 134 -0.14 -33.87 -30.12
CA GLU A 134 0.06 -35.24 -30.64
C GLU A 134 1.32 -35.87 -30.06
N ARG A 135 2.47 -35.17 -30.12
CA ARG A 135 3.72 -35.66 -29.53
C ARG A 135 3.63 -35.92 -28.04
N TRP A 136 2.94 -35.05 -27.29
CA TRP A 136 2.76 -35.23 -25.85
C TRP A 136 2.02 -36.53 -25.49
N MET A 137 1.04 -36.93 -26.30
CA MET A 137 0.31 -38.20 -26.17
C MET A 137 1.19 -39.39 -26.59
N GLU A 138 1.87 -39.28 -27.74
CA GLU A 138 2.78 -40.31 -28.26
C GLU A 138 3.93 -40.60 -27.28
N ASP A 139 4.57 -39.57 -26.73
CA ASP A 139 5.68 -39.68 -25.76
C ASP A 139 5.26 -40.41 -24.47
N ARG A 140 3.95 -40.46 -24.18
CA ARG A 140 3.36 -41.16 -23.03
C ARG A 140 2.84 -42.56 -23.36
N GLY A 141 2.99 -43.01 -24.61
CA GLY A 141 2.49 -44.30 -25.06
C GLY A 141 0.97 -44.35 -25.22
N MET A 142 0.30 -43.20 -25.39
CA MET A 142 -1.14 -43.14 -25.64
C MET A 142 -1.45 -43.45 -27.12
N ILE A 143 -1.17 -44.69 -27.53
CA ILE A 143 -1.34 -45.15 -28.91
C ILE A 143 -2.57 -46.05 -29.00
N PRO A 144 -3.56 -45.75 -29.87
CA PRO A 144 -4.76 -46.58 -30.01
C PRO A 144 -4.44 -48.05 -30.27
N GLY A 145 -5.04 -48.94 -29.47
CA GLY A 145 -4.84 -50.39 -29.50
C GLY A 145 -3.68 -50.90 -28.65
N GLU A 146 -2.86 -50.03 -28.05
CA GLU A 146 -1.79 -50.42 -27.14
C GLU A 146 -2.27 -50.47 -25.67
N ASN A 147 -1.58 -51.30 -24.88
CA ASN A 147 -1.79 -51.38 -23.45
C ASN A 147 -0.89 -50.36 -22.74
N MET A 148 -1.46 -49.67 -21.76
CA MET A 148 -0.76 -48.75 -20.88
C MET A 148 -1.25 -48.88 -19.45
N THR A 149 -0.51 -48.28 -18.51
CA THR A 149 -0.92 -48.22 -17.11
C THR A 149 -1.88 -47.05 -16.90
N ALA A 150 -3.10 -47.35 -16.49
CA ALA A 150 -4.06 -46.40 -15.93
C ALA A 150 -3.98 -46.38 -14.40
N PHE A 151 -4.70 -45.45 -13.78
CA PHE A 151 -4.80 -45.31 -12.33
C PHE A 151 -6.27 -45.22 -11.92
N VAL A 152 -6.67 -45.93 -10.87
CA VAL A 152 -8.05 -45.97 -10.35
C VAL A 152 -8.08 -45.42 -8.93
N ASN A 153 -9.10 -44.63 -8.64
CA ASN A 153 -9.28 -44.04 -7.32
C ASN A 153 -9.51 -45.15 -6.27
N PRO A 154 -8.70 -45.23 -5.19
CA PRO A 154 -8.87 -46.23 -4.13
C PRO A 154 -10.20 -46.11 -3.38
N ASP A 155 -10.76 -44.90 -3.29
CA ASP A 155 -11.99 -44.61 -2.56
C ASP A 155 -13.24 -44.75 -3.43
N ASP A 156 -13.12 -44.53 -4.75
CA ASP A 156 -14.19 -44.72 -5.73
C ASP A 156 -13.69 -45.45 -7.00
N PRO A 157 -13.83 -46.79 -7.07
CA PRO A 157 -13.38 -47.58 -8.22
C PRO A 157 -14.06 -47.25 -9.56
N SER A 158 -15.08 -46.38 -9.56
CA SER A 158 -15.69 -45.88 -10.81
C SER A 158 -14.95 -44.71 -11.44
N GLU A 159 -13.93 -44.17 -10.77
CA GLU A 159 -13.07 -43.11 -11.28
C GLU A 159 -11.71 -43.68 -11.71
N ALA A 160 -11.30 -43.36 -12.94
CA ALA A 160 -10.01 -43.75 -13.47
C ALA A 160 -9.41 -42.61 -14.30
N VAL A 161 -8.08 -42.62 -14.45
CA VAL A 161 -7.28 -41.67 -15.24
C VAL A 161 -6.09 -42.36 -15.89
N LEU A 162 -5.66 -41.90 -17.07
CA LEU A 162 -4.41 -42.36 -17.70
C LEU A 162 -3.18 -41.57 -17.26
N VAL A 163 -3.38 -40.36 -16.73
CA VAL A 163 -2.31 -39.44 -16.37
C VAL A 163 -2.33 -39.20 -14.88
N ARG A 164 -1.23 -39.57 -14.23
CA ARG A 164 -0.99 -39.24 -12.84
C ARG A 164 -0.42 -37.83 -12.72
N GLN A 165 -0.94 -37.06 -11.78
CA GLN A 165 -0.58 -35.68 -11.50
C GLN A 165 -0.68 -35.44 -9.99
N SER A 166 0.27 -34.69 -9.45
CA SER A 166 0.22 -34.20 -8.08
C SER A 166 -0.23 -32.74 -8.05
N TRP A 167 -0.95 -32.34 -7.02
CA TRP A 167 -1.33 -30.92 -6.86
C TRP A 167 -0.12 -29.98 -6.84
N THR A 168 1.05 -30.45 -6.38
CA THR A 168 2.29 -29.67 -6.40
C THR A 168 2.85 -29.47 -7.80
N ASP A 169 2.82 -30.50 -8.64
CA ASP A 169 3.25 -30.38 -10.04
C ASP A 169 2.30 -29.44 -10.79
N LEU A 170 1.00 -29.58 -10.55
CA LEU A 170 -0.02 -28.71 -11.12
C LEU A 170 0.19 -27.23 -10.76
N LEU A 171 0.54 -26.93 -9.50
CA LEU A 171 0.85 -25.55 -9.10
C LEU A 171 2.07 -24.97 -9.83
N VAL A 172 3.09 -25.79 -10.07
CA VAL A 172 4.32 -25.34 -10.74
C VAL A 172 4.05 -25.14 -12.23
N ASP A 173 3.44 -26.13 -12.88
CA ASP A 173 3.22 -26.13 -14.33
C ASP A 173 2.23 -25.05 -14.77
N THR A 174 1.28 -24.67 -13.91
CA THR A 174 0.31 -23.58 -14.17
C THR A 174 0.86 -22.19 -13.83
N GLY A 175 2.01 -22.11 -13.17
CA GLY A 175 2.56 -20.86 -12.63
C GLY A 175 1.82 -20.33 -11.40
N ASP A 176 0.83 -21.05 -10.89
CA ASP A 176 0.06 -20.66 -9.69
C ASP A 176 0.90 -20.71 -8.42
N GLY A 177 1.97 -21.51 -8.39
CA GLY A 177 2.97 -21.48 -7.32
C GLY A 177 3.61 -20.09 -7.16
N LEU A 178 3.93 -19.41 -8.27
CA LEU A 178 4.48 -18.05 -8.21
C LEU A 178 3.45 -17.04 -7.71
N PHE A 179 2.20 -17.18 -8.12
CA PHE A 179 1.11 -16.33 -7.64
C PHE A 179 0.84 -16.55 -6.14
N ALA A 180 0.80 -17.79 -5.68
CA ALA A 180 0.66 -18.14 -4.27
C ALA A 180 1.80 -17.58 -3.40
N LEU A 181 3.03 -17.60 -3.92
CA LEU A 181 4.18 -16.94 -3.29
C LEU A 181 4.01 -15.42 -3.25
N CYS A 182 3.55 -14.80 -4.33
CA CYS A 182 3.25 -13.37 -4.38
C CYS A 182 2.20 -12.98 -3.32
N CYS A 183 1.08 -13.72 -3.23
CA CYS A 183 0.07 -13.54 -2.19
C CYS A 183 0.64 -13.65 -0.77
N SER A 184 1.66 -14.49 -0.57
CA SER A 184 2.34 -14.63 0.72
C SER A 184 3.21 -13.40 1.04
N PHE A 185 3.89 -12.85 0.05
CA PHE A 185 4.72 -11.64 0.18
C PHE A 185 3.92 -10.35 0.42
N CYS A 186 2.63 -10.32 0.08
CA CYS A 186 1.73 -9.20 0.45
C CYS A 186 1.70 -8.92 1.97
N ASN A 187 2.08 -9.90 2.80
CA ASN A 187 2.17 -9.72 4.24
C ASN A 187 3.41 -8.96 4.71
N ILE A 188 4.44 -8.75 3.87
CA ILE A 188 5.68 -8.08 4.27
C ILE A 188 5.39 -6.67 4.80
N ILE A 189 4.68 -5.84 4.03
CA ILE A 189 4.41 -4.44 4.41
C ILE A 189 3.58 -4.38 5.71
N PRO A 190 2.46 -5.11 5.85
CA PRO A 190 1.72 -5.18 7.11
C PRO A 190 2.57 -5.66 8.30
N ILE A 191 3.46 -6.63 8.10
CA ILE A 191 4.36 -7.14 9.14
C ILE A 191 5.34 -6.04 9.57
N LEU A 192 5.94 -5.33 8.62
CA LEU A 192 6.85 -4.23 8.91
C LEU A 192 6.14 -3.12 9.68
N ILE A 193 4.94 -2.73 9.27
CA ILE A 193 4.11 -1.73 9.97
C ILE A 193 3.76 -2.21 11.39
N LEU A 194 3.38 -3.48 11.56
CA LEU A 194 3.07 -4.03 12.88
C LEU A 194 4.31 -4.00 13.80
N ILE A 195 5.45 -4.46 13.30
CA ILE A 195 6.70 -4.50 14.08
C ILE A 195 7.17 -3.09 14.42
N SER A 196 7.17 -2.16 13.46
CA SER A 196 7.56 -0.77 13.70
C SER A 196 6.64 -0.10 14.71
N SER A 197 5.32 -0.24 14.55
CA SER A 197 4.33 0.30 15.50
C SER A 197 4.50 -0.27 16.91
N ARG A 198 4.78 -1.57 17.03
CA ARG A 198 5.07 -2.21 18.32
C ARG A 198 6.32 -1.65 18.98
N ARG A 199 7.36 -1.30 18.23
CA ARG A 199 8.58 -0.70 18.79
C ARG A 199 8.28 0.66 19.45
N PHE A 200 7.46 1.50 18.81
CA PHE A 200 7.01 2.77 19.40
C PHE A 200 6.10 2.54 20.61
N GLU A 201 5.14 1.61 20.53
CA GLU A 201 4.30 1.24 21.69
C GLU A 201 5.15 0.82 22.89
N TRP A 202 6.26 0.10 22.64
CA TRP A 202 7.15 -0.39 23.68
C TRP A 202 8.06 0.68 24.30
N ALA A 203 8.21 1.83 23.65
CA ALA A 203 8.92 2.97 24.23
C ALA A 203 8.20 3.53 25.47
N ILE A 204 6.87 3.42 25.51
CA ILE A 204 6.03 3.87 26.63
C ILE A 204 5.89 2.75 27.68
N PRO A 205 5.84 3.03 29.00
CA PRO A 205 5.59 2.03 30.04
C PRO A 205 4.26 1.29 29.87
N LYS A 206 4.22 -0.01 30.21
CA LYS A 206 3.09 -0.91 29.90
C LYS A 206 1.75 -0.44 30.48
N GLU A 207 1.79 0.21 31.63
CA GLU A 207 0.63 0.73 32.38
C GLU A 207 -0.08 1.86 31.65
N ARG A 208 0.65 2.61 30.80
CA ARG A 208 0.12 3.73 30.01
C ARG A 208 -0.25 3.34 28.59
N ARG A 209 0.14 2.15 28.13
CA ARG A 209 -0.18 1.67 26.77
C ARG A 209 -1.67 1.40 26.67
N LYS A 210 -2.38 2.30 25.99
CA LYS A 210 -3.76 2.09 25.54
C LYS A 210 -3.78 1.94 24.02
N ARG A 211 -4.83 1.29 23.50
CA ARG A 211 -5.05 1.14 22.06
C ARG A 211 -6.38 1.77 21.67
N TYR A 212 -6.32 2.61 20.66
CA TYR A 212 -7.40 3.47 20.24
C TYR A 212 -7.95 3.02 18.88
N LYS A 213 -9.25 3.22 18.70
CA LYS A 213 -9.90 3.13 17.38
C LYS A 213 -9.80 4.50 16.72
N LEU A 214 -9.78 4.52 15.40
CA LEU A 214 -9.93 5.77 14.67
C LEU A 214 -11.32 6.34 14.89
N GLU A 215 -11.40 7.66 14.96
CA GLU A 215 -12.64 8.43 15.05
C GLU A 215 -13.11 8.77 13.65
N TYR A 216 -14.39 8.51 13.38
CA TYR A 216 -15.01 8.96 12.15
C TYR A 216 -15.25 10.47 12.23
N LYS A 217 -14.64 11.25 11.31
CA LYS A 217 -14.77 12.71 11.27
C LYS A 217 -15.82 13.21 10.26
N GLY A 218 -16.49 12.30 9.54
CA GLY A 218 -17.53 12.65 8.58
C GLY A 218 -17.13 12.38 7.14
N LYS A 219 -17.83 13.05 6.20
CA LYS A 219 -17.50 12.97 4.77
C LYS A 219 -16.64 14.15 4.34
N THR A 220 -15.68 13.90 3.45
CA THR A 220 -14.96 14.96 2.76
C THR A 220 -15.86 15.62 1.71
N PRO A 221 -15.54 16.84 1.23
CA PRO A 221 -16.30 17.51 0.16
C PRO A 221 -16.51 16.62 -1.07
N ASP A 222 -15.53 15.77 -1.40
CA ASP A 222 -15.57 14.83 -2.53
C ASP A 222 -16.36 13.54 -2.25
N GLY A 223 -17.06 13.45 -1.11
CA GLY A 223 -17.89 12.31 -0.74
C GLY A 223 -17.12 11.12 -0.13
N GLY A 224 -15.81 11.25 0.07
CA GLY A 224 -14.98 10.28 0.80
C GLY A 224 -15.30 10.24 2.30
N TYR A 225 -14.80 9.24 3.01
CA TYR A 225 -14.94 9.13 4.47
C TYR A 225 -13.61 9.48 5.14
N THR A 226 -13.64 10.39 6.11
CA THR A 226 -12.44 10.76 6.88
C THR A 226 -12.43 10.10 8.26
N TRP A 227 -11.25 9.61 8.64
CA TRP A 227 -10.98 8.94 9.90
C TRP A 227 -9.71 9.53 10.49
N ASP A 228 -9.73 9.80 11.79
CA ASP A 228 -8.59 10.43 12.46
C ASP A 228 -8.21 9.68 13.75
N THR A 229 -6.97 9.86 14.18
CA THR A 229 -6.46 9.32 15.43
C THR A 229 -6.91 10.19 16.60
N PRO A 230 -7.48 9.64 17.69
CA PRO A 230 -7.83 10.44 18.86
C PRO A 230 -6.64 11.21 19.42
N LEU A 231 -6.88 12.38 19.98
CA LEU A 231 -5.83 13.24 20.53
C LEU A 231 -4.94 12.52 21.56
N GLU A 232 -5.53 11.80 22.51
CA GLU A 232 -4.77 11.01 23.50
C GLU A 232 -3.79 10.02 22.84
N ALA A 233 -4.18 9.46 21.68
CA ALA A 233 -3.30 8.57 20.93
C ALA A 233 -2.19 9.37 20.23
N LYS A 234 -2.52 10.53 19.62
CA LYS A 234 -1.52 11.43 19.00
C LYS A 234 -0.48 11.91 20.04
N GLU A 235 -0.90 12.25 21.27
CA GLU A 235 0.01 12.60 22.38
C GLU A 235 0.96 11.46 22.75
N LEU A 236 0.45 10.23 22.87
CA LEU A 236 1.28 9.04 23.13
C LEU A 236 2.24 8.75 21.97
N GLN A 237 1.83 9.00 20.72
CA GLN A 237 2.69 8.88 19.55
C GLN A 237 3.82 9.90 19.58
N THR A 238 3.52 11.16 19.92
CA THR A 238 4.53 12.23 20.14
C THR A 238 5.53 11.85 21.23
N GLU A 239 5.06 11.41 22.39
CA GLU A 239 5.96 10.98 23.47
C GLU A 239 6.85 9.81 23.03
N ALA A 240 6.26 8.80 22.38
CA ALA A 240 6.99 7.65 21.88
C ALA A 240 8.03 8.03 20.81
N ARG A 241 7.69 8.94 19.89
CA ARG A 241 8.63 9.49 18.90
C ARG A 241 9.82 10.16 19.58
N ASN A 242 9.58 11.06 20.51
CA ASN A 242 10.64 11.78 21.21
C ASN A 242 11.60 10.84 21.95
N ILE A 243 11.07 9.82 22.63
CA ILE A 243 11.88 8.79 23.30
C ILE A 243 12.69 8.00 22.27
N MET A 244 12.07 7.59 21.17
CA MET A 244 12.72 6.78 20.14
C MET A 244 13.80 7.57 19.38
N LEU A 245 13.52 8.81 18.96
CA LEU A 245 14.49 9.70 18.32
C LEU A 245 15.72 9.89 19.20
N LYS A 246 15.52 10.23 20.48
CA LYS A 246 16.62 10.36 21.44
C LYS A 246 17.40 9.07 21.63
N LYS A 247 16.73 7.91 21.57
CA LYS A 247 17.39 6.60 21.65
C LYS A 247 18.20 6.27 20.39
N MET A 248 17.75 6.74 19.23
CA MET A 248 18.38 6.47 17.94
C MET A 248 19.45 7.49 17.56
N SER A 249 19.47 8.67 18.20
CA SER A 249 20.34 9.79 17.83
C SER A 249 21.83 9.44 17.74
N SER A 250 22.33 8.51 18.56
CA SER A 250 23.73 8.08 18.50
C SER A 250 24.09 7.22 17.29
N ASN A 251 23.09 6.71 16.57
CA ASN A 251 23.24 5.73 15.49
C ASN A 251 22.80 6.28 14.13
N LEU A 252 22.42 7.55 14.07
CA LEU A 252 21.99 8.24 12.85
C LEU A 252 23.12 9.17 12.39
N SER A 253 23.23 9.40 11.07
CA SER A 253 23.99 10.55 10.57
C SER A 253 23.28 11.85 10.94
N ASP A 254 24.00 12.97 10.88
CA ASP A 254 23.42 14.30 11.15
C ASP A 254 22.23 14.56 10.21
N GLU A 255 22.38 14.26 8.92
CA GLU A 255 21.32 14.39 7.91
C GLU A 255 20.09 13.53 8.23
N GLN A 256 20.29 12.26 8.61
CA GLN A 256 19.18 11.36 9.00
C GLN A 256 18.50 11.83 10.28
N PHE A 257 19.27 12.38 11.22
CA PHE A 257 18.73 12.89 12.46
C PHE A 257 17.88 14.15 12.21
N GLU A 258 18.35 15.06 11.36
CA GLU A 258 17.60 16.24 10.93
C GLU A 258 16.32 15.87 10.19
N GLU A 259 16.38 14.92 9.25
CA GLU A 259 15.21 14.43 8.50
C GLU A 259 14.14 13.85 9.44
N LEU A 260 14.52 12.92 10.32
CA LEU A 260 13.57 12.30 11.25
C LEU A 260 13.04 13.28 12.29
N THR A 261 13.84 14.28 12.68
CA THR A 261 13.41 15.36 13.57
C THR A 261 12.36 16.23 12.89
N SER A 262 12.58 16.64 11.64
CA SER A 262 11.61 17.39 10.84
C SER A 262 10.28 16.63 10.68
N ILE A 263 10.36 15.33 10.35
CA ILE A 263 9.17 14.46 10.28
C ILE A 263 8.45 14.39 11.62
N SER A 264 9.17 14.23 12.74
CA SER A 264 8.56 14.22 14.07
C SER A 264 7.89 15.54 14.40
N GLU A 265 8.52 16.67 14.11
CA GLU A 265 7.96 18.00 14.37
C GLU A 265 6.70 18.27 13.55
N PHE A 266 6.65 17.79 12.30
CA PHE A 266 5.45 17.83 11.47
C PHE A 266 4.34 16.98 12.09
N MET A 267 4.63 15.71 12.41
CA MET A 267 3.64 14.80 13.00
C MET A 267 3.23 15.18 14.43
N ASP A 268 4.06 15.90 15.18
CA ASP A 268 3.75 16.39 16.53
C ASP A 268 2.85 17.63 16.48
N ALA A 269 2.84 18.38 15.38
CA ALA A 269 1.90 19.50 15.21
C ALA A 269 0.44 19.02 15.24
N GLU A 270 0.18 17.78 14.82
CA GLU A 270 -1.14 17.14 14.87
C GLU A 270 -1.65 16.87 16.29
N SER A 271 -0.78 16.84 17.30
CA SER A 271 -1.17 16.59 18.71
C SER A 271 -1.23 17.87 19.55
N ARG A 272 -0.75 19.00 19.03
CA ARG A 272 -0.77 20.28 19.75
C ARG A 272 -2.08 20.99 19.48
N GLU A 273 -3.00 20.92 20.45
CA GLU A 273 -4.24 21.69 20.38
C GLU A 273 -3.94 23.20 20.39
N LEU A 274 -4.66 23.92 19.54
CA LEU A 274 -4.78 25.38 19.61
C LEU A 274 -5.84 25.74 20.65
N ASP A 275 -6.16 27.04 20.81
CA ASP A 275 -7.20 27.48 21.75
C ASP A 275 -8.48 26.62 21.62
N PRO A 276 -8.87 25.86 22.67
CA PRO A 276 -10.06 25.00 22.62
C PRO A 276 -11.37 25.76 22.36
N ALA A 277 -11.39 27.08 22.61
CA ALA A 277 -12.53 27.94 22.32
C ALA A 277 -12.61 28.36 20.83
N ARG A 278 -11.54 28.14 20.06
CA ARG A 278 -11.39 28.58 18.68
C ARG A 278 -11.08 27.40 17.76
N ASP A 279 -12.10 26.93 17.05
CA ASP A 279 -11.97 25.86 16.05
C ASP A 279 -11.93 26.38 14.59
N THR A 280 -12.12 27.68 14.42
CA THR A 280 -12.27 28.36 13.14
C THR A 280 -11.46 29.65 13.09
N TYR A 281 -10.86 29.91 11.93
CA TYR A 281 -10.02 31.07 11.65
C TYR A 281 -10.57 31.81 10.44
N VAL A 282 -10.65 33.13 10.55
CA VAL A 282 -11.08 33.99 9.44
C VAL A 282 -9.88 34.25 8.53
N VAL A 283 -10.11 34.09 7.23
CA VAL A 283 -9.14 34.39 6.18
C VAL A 283 -9.67 35.55 5.35
N LEU A 284 -8.89 36.63 5.27
CA LEU A 284 -9.15 37.80 4.46
C LEU A 284 -8.44 37.63 3.12
N LEU A 285 -9.21 37.55 2.04
CA LEU A 285 -8.69 37.44 0.67
C LEU A 285 -8.40 38.82 0.09
N GLU A 286 -7.49 38.91 -0.89
CA GLU A 286 -7.13 40.20 -1.52
C GLU A 286 -8.34 40.92 -2.16
N ASN A 287 -9.35 40.16 -2.60
CA ASN A 287 -10.58 40.70 -3.17
C ASN A 287 -11.56 41.30 -2.12
N GLY A 288 -11.18 41.28 -0.84
CA GLY A 288 -11.99 41.76 0.29
C GLY A 288 -13.07 40.78 0.76
N GLN A 289 -13.10 39.56 0.25
CA GLN A 289 -13.96 38.50 0.75
C GLN A 289 -13.35 37.85 2.00
N GLU A 290 -14.23 37.43 2.90
CA GLU A 290 -13.86 36.64 4.06
C GLU A 290 -14.27 35.18 3.85
N THR A 291 -13.36 34.26 4.14
CA THR A 291 -13.66 32.84 4.25
C THR A 291 -13.23 32.32 5.62
N GLN A 292 -13.66 31.11 5.96
CA GLN A 292 -13.33 30.48 7.23
C GLN A 292 -12.66 29.14 6.99
N ILE A 293 -11.53 28.94 7.66
CA ILE A 293 -10.83 27.65 7.71
C ILE A 293 -10.96 27.07 9.11
N LYS A 294 -10.82 25.75 9.22
CA LYS A 294 -10.85 25.05 10.51
C LYS A 294 -9.43 24.71 10.95
N GLY A 295 -9.18 24.70 12.24
CA GLY A 295 -7.90 24.27 12.78
C GLY A 295 -7.98 24.02 14.27
N ARG A 296 -8.13 22.77 14.69
CA ARG A 296 -8.12 22.45 16.12
C ARG A 296 -6.70 22.25 16.66
N THR A 297 -5.77 21.87 15.80
CA THR A 297 -4.36 21.64 16.13
C THR A 297 -3.45 22.46 15.22
N GLU A 298 -2.19 22.67 15.64
CA GLU A 298 -1.18 23.31 14.77
C GLU A 298 -1.14 22.65 13.39
N GLY A 299 -1.18 21.30 13.33
CA GLY A 299 -1.15 20.52 12.08
C GLY A 299 -2.37 20.75 11.19
N GLU A 300 -3.58 20.68 11.75
CA GLU A 300 -4.82 20.92 10.99
C GLU A 300 -4.89 22.33 10.42
N LEU A 301 -4.43 23.33 11.19
CA LEU A 301 -4.39 24.72 10.73
C LEU A 301 -3.36 24.92 9.62
N LEU A 302 -2.16 24.34 9.75
CA LEU A 302 -1.13 24.35 8.70
C LEU A 302 -1.66 23.76 7.39
N GLN A 303 -2.32 22.60 7.47
CA GLN A 303 -2.90 21.95 6.30
C GLN A 303 -4.01 22.82 5.68
N SER A 304 -4.85 23.43 6.50
CA SER A 304 -5.94 24.28 6.02
C SER A 304 -5.44 25.56 5.36
N ILE A 305 -4.35 26.16 5.87
CA ILE A 305 -3.68 27.30 5.23
C ILE A 305 -3.11 26.89 3.86
N GLY A 306 -2.45 25.74 3.78
CA GLY A 306 -1.87 25.25 2.52
C GLY A 306 -2.89 24.88 1.43
N ASN A 307 -4.17 24.75 1.77
CA ASN A 307 -5.25 24.45 0.82
C ASN A 307 -6.00 25.71 0.34
N ILE A 308 -5.56 26.91 0.72
CA ILE A 308 -6.17 28.16 0.24
C ILE A 308 -5.72 28.40 -1.21
N GLU A 309 -6.68 28.57 -2.13
CA GLU A 309 -6.42 28.71 -3.57
C GLU A 309 -5.99 30.13 -3.99
N ASP A 310 -6.06 31.12 -3.09
CA ASP A 310 -5.71 32.51 -3.39
C ASP A 310 -4.21 32.80 -3.27
N ASP A 311 -3.66 33.51 -4.24
CA ASP A 311 -2.25 33.92 -4.27
C ASP A 311 -1.89 34.90 -3.14
N SER A 312 -2.87 35.60 -2.55
CA SER A 312 -2.61 36.47 -1.40
C SER A 312 -3.78 36.53 -0.43
N PHE A 313 -3.48 36.25 0.82
CA PHE A 313 -4.47 36.24 1.90
C PHE A 313 -3.85 36.57 3.25
N LYS A 314 -4.69 36.92 4.22
CA LYS A 314 -4.32 37.08 5.63
C LYS A 314 -5.16 36.18 6.50
N VAL A 315 -4.52 35.39 7.35
CA VAL A 315 -5.20 34.58 8.36
C VAL A 315 -5.21 35.38 9.67
N LEU A 316 -6.40 35.69 10.18
CA LEU A 316 -6.55 36.29 11.49
C LEU A 316 -6.23 35.23 12.53
N LEU A 317 -5.23 35.45 13.39
CA LEU A 317 -4.81 34.47 14.40
C LEU A 317 -5.38 34.76 15.79
N THR A 318 -5.84 36.00 16.03
CA THR A 318 -6.41 36.47 17.31
C THR A 318 -7.84 36.98 17.11
N ASP A 319 -8.58 37.20 18.20
CA ASP A 319 -9.99 37.62 18.15
C ASP A 319 -10.18 39.12 17.91
N GLU A 320 -9.09 39.88 17.96
CA GLU A 320 -9.04 41.34 17.76
C GLU A 320 -9.23 41.76 16.29
N GLY A 321 -9.45 40.79 15.40
CA GLY A 321 -9.63 40.99 13.97
C GLY A 321 -8.37 41.55 13.32
N GLU A 322 -8.55 42.54 12.44
CA GLU A 322 -7.43 43.22 11.76
C GLU A 322 -6.52 44.00 12.71
N ASN A 323 -6.93 44.28 13.96
CA ASN A 323 -6.10 45.00 14.93
C ASN A 323 -5.16 44.08 15.72
N GLY A 324 -5.32 42.76 15.60
CA GLY A 324 -4.52 41.79 16.33
C GLY A 324 -3.45 41.12 15.47
N LYS A 325 -2.97 39.97 15.95
CA LYS A 325 -1.97 39.16 15.25
C LYS A 325 -2.56 38.47 14.02
N MET A 326 -1.88 38.59 12.88
CA MET A 326 -2.28 38.01 11.60
C MET A 326 -1.08 37.40 10.88
N LEU A 327 -1.33 36.33 10.11
CA LEU A 327 -0.37 35.79 9.15
C LEU A 327 -0.75 36.23 7.75
N GLY A 328 0.06 37.09 7.13
CA GLY A 328 -0.03 37.41 5.71
C GLY A 328 0.77 36.42 4.88
N VAL A 329 0.16 35.93 3.80
CA VAL A 329 0.77 35.05 2.80
C VAL A 329 0.61 35.69 1.44
N ARG A 330 1.69 35.74 0.66
CA ARG A 330 1.67 36.19 -0.73
C ARG A 330 2.57 35.33 -1.59
N HIS A 331 1.97 34.63 -2.54
CA HIS A 331 2.63 33.90 -3.60
C HIS A 331 3.09 34.89 -4.68
N THR A 332 4.33 34.73 -5.11
CA THR A 332 4.94 35.56 -6.15
C THR A 332 5.62 34.67 -7.19
N PRO A 333 5.22 34.78 -8.47
CA PRO A 333 5.91 34.07 -9.54
C PRO A 333 7.29 34.69 -9.75
N HIS A 334 8.34 33.88 -9.77
CA HIS A 334 9.70 34.35 -10.05
C HIS A 334 10.02 34.26 -11.55
N GLU A 335 10.87 35.16 -12.05
CA GLU A 335 11.22 35.30 -13.48
C GLU A 335 11.80 34.03 -14.13
N ASN A 336 12.25 33.06 -13.34
CA ASN A 336 12.84 31.79 -13.80
C ASN A 336 11.88 30.60 -13.71
N GLY A 337 10.59 30.82 -13.42
CA GLY A 337 9.58 29.77 -13.32
C GLY A 337 9.48 29.06 -11.96
N GLY A 338 10.24 29.51 -10.95
CA GLY A 338 10.08 29.06 -9.56
C GLY A 338 8.99 29.86 -8.83
N GLU A 339 8.38 29.25 -7.82
CA GLU A 339 7.35 29.87 -6.99
C GLU A 339 7.96 30.32 -5.66
N TRP A 340 7.76 31.58 -5.29
CA TRP A 340 8.25 32.15 -4.04
C TRP A 340 7.07 32.58 -3.19
N VAL A 341 7.16 32.37 -1.89
CA VAL A 341 6.16 32.82 -0.92
C VAL A 341 6.75 33.87 0.00
N GLU A 342 6.05 34.99 0.13
CA GLU A 342 6.28 36.02 1.13
C GLU A 342 5.36 35.78 2.32
N LEU A 343 5.96 35.55 3.49
CA LEU A 343 5.26 35.33 4.75
C LEU A 343 5.48 36.52 5.67
N ARG A 344 4.40 37.06 6.24
CA ARG A 344 4.43 38.19 7.15
C ARG A 344 3.65 37.88 8.42
N LEU A 345 4.28 38.05 9.57
CA LEU A 345 3.59 38.11 10.86
C LEU A 345 3.30 39.58 11.16
N LEU A 346 2.02 39.91 11.26
CA LEU A 346 1.52 41.27 11.48
C LEU A 346 0.89 41.36 12.87
N ASN A 347 0.89 42.56 13.47
CA ASN A 347 0.08 42.92 14.63
C ASN A 347 -0.58 44.28 14.34
N GLY A 348 -1.86 44.26 13.97
CA GLY A 348 -2.48 45.44 13.38
C GLY A 348 -1.82 45.83 12.05
N GLU A 349 -1.38 47.09 11.96
CA GLU A 349 -0.64 47.62 10.80
C GLU A 349 0.89 47.36 10.88
N GLU A 350 1.40 46.87 12.03
CA GLU A 350 2.83 46.67 12.24
C GLU A 350 3.27 45.29 11.74
N THR A 351 4.33 45.24 10.93
CA THR A 351 5.00 43.99 10.54
C THR A 351 6.01 43.60 11.62
N LEU A 352 5.74 42.50 12.33
CA LEU A 352 6.63 41.94 13.34
C LEU A 352 7.75 41.11 12.73
N LYS A 353 7.44 40.35 11.68
CA LYS A 353 8.41 39.48 10.99
C LYS A 353 8.01 39.30 9.52
N GLU A 354 9.01 39.22 8.65
CA GLU A 354 8.82 39.03 7.21
C GLU A 354 9.94 38.14 6.66
N GLU A 355 9.58 37.12 5.89
CA GLU A 355 10.51 36.27 5.14
C GLU A 355 9.98 36.00 3.73
N THR A 356 10.85 35.97 2.74
CA THR A 356 10.54 35.54 1.36
C THR A 356 11.34 34.27 1.08
N LEU A 357 10.65 33.19 0.74
CA LEU A 357 11.19 31.84 0.70
C LEU A 357 10.85 31.16 -0.63
N ASP A 358 11.74 30.31 -1.12
CA ASP A 358 11.49 29.45 -2.28
C ASP A 358 10.54 28.32 -1.87
N VAL A 359 9.39 28.17 -2.53
CA VAL A 359 8.39 27.14 -2.18
C VAL A 359 8.98 25.75 -2.33
N ASP A 360 9.81 25.50 -3.35
CA ASP A 360 10.39 24.17 -3.58
C ASP A 360 11.60 23.91 -2.68
N GLY A 361 12.39 24.96 -2.40
CA GLY A 361 13.65 24.86 -1.66
C GLY A 361 13.54 24.98 -0.13
N ASP A 362 12.53 25.70 0.36
CA ASP A 362 12.46 26.16 1.76
C ASP A 362 11.19 25.69 2.52
N MET A 363 10.52 24.61 2.09
CA MET A 363 9.28 24.10 2.73
C MET A 363 9.39 23.96 4.26
N SER A 364 10.50 23.45 4.78
CA SER A 364 10.73 23.33 6.23
C SER A 364 10.74 24.69 6.94
N ARG A 365 11.29 25.73 6.30
CA ARG A 365 11.32 27.09 6.84
C ARG A 365 9.96 27.78 6.72
N ILE A 366 9.23 27.54 5.64
CA ILE A 366 7.84 28.01 5.45
C ILE A 366 6.97 27.47 6.59
N PHE A 367 6.96 26.16 6.80
CA PHE A 367 6.22 25.56 7.90
C PHE A 367 6.70 26.04 9.28
N GLY A 368 8.02 26.21 9.45
CA GLY A 368 8.59 26.78 10.67
C GLY A 368 8.08 28.20 10.96
N PHE A 369 8.01 29.06 9.95
CA PHE A 369 7.48 30.42 10.07
C PHE A 369 6.00 30.41 10.46
N ILE A 370 5.17 29.62 9.76
CA ILE A 370 3.73 29.56 10.03
C ILE A 370 3.48 29.01 11.44
N LYS A 371 4.22 27.98 11.88
CA LYS A 371 4.15 27.47 13.27
C LYS A 371 4.50 28.56 14.28
N GLN A 372 5.56 29.32 14.05
CA GLN A 372 5.94 30.42 14.94
C GLN A 372 4.85 31.50 14.98
N ALA A 373 4.25 31.85 13.85
CA ALA A 373 3.15 32.79 13.78
C ALA A 373 1.93 32.32 14.59
N ILE A 374 1.55 31.04 14.44
CA ILE A 374 0.46 30.42 15.20
C ILE A 374 0.77 30.43 16.71
N ARG A 375 1.99 30.08 17.12
CA ARG A 375 2.35 30.11 18.55
C ARG A 375 2.37 31.51 19.13
N ALA A 376 2.85 32.47 18.33
CA ALA A 376 2.88 33.85 18.74
C ALA A 376 1.48 34.40 19.03
N SER A 377 0.38 33.84 18.46
CA SER A 377 -0.96 34.31 18.81
C SER A 377 -1.40 33.95 20.23
N ASP A 378 -0.83 32.91 20.83
CA ASP A 378 -1.25 32.39 22.13
C ASP A 378 -0.48 33.04 23.31
N GLU A 379 0.61 33.76 23.05
CA GLU A 379 1.40 34.43 24.08
C GLU A 379 0.87 35.85 24.39
N GLU A 380 0.29 36.03 25.57
CA GLU A 380 0.05 37.36 26.20
C GLU A 380 1.40 37.99 26.59
N GLU A 381 1.79 39.05 25.89
CA GLU A 381 2.81 40.05 26.29
C GLU A 381 4.18 39.50 26.81
N GLY A 382 4.83 38.60 26.09
CA GLY A 382 6.26 38.29 26.26
C GLY A 382 7.11 38.76 25.08
N GLU A 383 8.23 39.45 25.32
CA GLU A 383 9.27 39.63 24.28
C GLU A 383 9.82 38.24 23.91
N TRP A 384 9.51 37.78 22.69
CA TRP A 384 9.69 36.39 22.27
C TRP A 384 10.91 36.15 21.35
N TRP A 385 11.83 37.10 21.27
CA TRP A 385 13.10 36.94 20.54
C TRP A 385 14.25 36.52 21.47
N SER A 386 14.40 35.22 21.71
CA SER A 386 15.68 34.64 22.17
C SER A 386 15.95 33.29 21.55
#